data_AF-A0A0M3JE86-F1
#
_entry.id   AF-A0A0M3JE86-F1
#
_cell.length_a   1.000
_cell.length_b   1.000
_cell.length_c   1.000
_cell.angle_alpha   90.00
_cell.angle_beta   90.00
_cell.angle_gamma   90.00
#
_symmetry.space_group_name_H-M   'P 1'
#
loop_
_entity.id
_entity.type
_entity.pdbx_description
1 polymer ?
#
loop_
_entity_poly.entity_id
_entity_poly.type
_entity_poly.pdbx_seq_one_letter_code
_entity_poly.pdbx_strand_id
1 'polypeptide(L)'
;MAIKWVRDNIANFGGDPSKITLFGESAGAASIVAQMIAPDSQGLFKNVILQSGTLTNKWAMNSPARALEKSQDLVKRSKCEKDVVSFSL
;
A
#
# COMPACT_ATOMS: atom_id res chain seq x y z
N MET A 1 -0.92 -1.22 8.48
CA MET A 1 -0.58 -0.49 9.73
C MET A 1 -1.69 0.46 10.17
N ALA A 2 -2.02 1.52 9.41
CA ALA A 2 -3.01 2.52 9.84
C ALA A 2 -4.43 1.95 10.06
N ILE A 3 -4.93 1.12 9.15
CA ILE A 3 -6.27 0.50 9.29
C ILE A 3 -6.36 -0.35 10.57
N LYS A 4 -5.30 -1.12 10.86
CA LYS A 4 -5.20 -1.89 12.11
C LYS A 4 -5.23 -0.98 13.34
N TRP A 5 -4.45 0.10 13.32
CA TRP A 5 -4.46 1.08 14.41
C TRP A 5 -5.87 1.66 14.63
N VAL A 6 -6.57 2.04 13.56
CA VAL A 6 -7.96 2.53 13.67
C VAL A 6 -8.85 1.46 14.29
N ARG A 7 -8.82 0.21 13.80
CA ARG A 7 -9.59 -0.89 14.40
C ARG A 7 -9.31 -1.07 15.89
N ASP A 8 -8.05 -1.00 16.28
CA ASP A 8 -7.63 -1.25 17.67
C ASP A 8 -7.98 -0.08 18.60
N ASN A 9 -8.19 1.15 18.07
CA ASN A 9 -8.29 2.37 18.88
C ASN A 9 -9.60 3.15 18.69
N ILE A 10 -10.38 2.94 17.63
CA ILE A 10 -11.51 3.82 17.29
C ILE A 10 -12.62 3.81 18.35
N ALA A 11 -12.71 2.74 19.16
CA ALA A 11 -13.60 2.67 20.32
C ALA A 11 -13.34 3.79 21.34
N ASN A 12 -12.07 4.18 21.54
CA ASN A 12 -11.69 5.27 22.44
C ASN A 12 -12.15 6.65 21.94
N PHE A 13 -12.50 6.75 20.66
CA PHE A 13 -13.03 7.96 20.02
C PHE A 13 -14.55 7.88 19.83
N GLY A 14 -15.23 6.89 20.42
CA GLY A 14 -16.67 6.68 20.29
C GLY A 14 -17.13 6.02 18.99
N GLY A 15 -16.21 5.50 18.18
CA GLY A 15 -16.54 4.72 16.99
C GLY A 15 -16.70 3.23 17.26
N ASP A 16 -17.22 2.50 16.27
CA ASP A 16 -17.43 1.05 16.35
C ASP A 16 -16.42 0.31 15.46
N PRO A 17 -15.47 -0.45 16.04
CA PRO A 17 -14.44 -1.16 15.27
C PRO A 17 -15.00 -2.24 14.34
N SER A 18 -16.26 -2.67 14.53
CA SER A 18 -16.95 -3.61 13.64
C SER A 18 -17.60 -2.95 12.42
N LYS A 19 -17.68 -1.61 12.39
CA LYS A 19 -18.38 -0.82 11.34
C LYS A 19 -17.43 0.09 10.55
N ILE A 20 -16.17 -0.30 10.40
CA ILE A 20 -15.21 0.46 9.62
C ILE A 20 -15.54 0.35 8.12
N THR A 21 -15.67 1.50 7.47
CA THR A 21 -15.84 1.63 6.00
C THR A 21 -14.62 2.33 5.43
N LEU A 22 -13.92 1.69 4.49
CA LEU A 22 -12.86 2.36 3.74
C LEU A 22 -13.46 3.11 2.55
N PHE A 23 -12.99 4.33 2.31
CA PHE A 23 -13.38 5.14 1.17
C PHE A 23 -12.12 5.63 0.45
N GLY A 24 -12.12 5.58 -0.88
CA GLY A 24 -10.99 6.05 -1.67
C GLY A 24 -11.34 6.35 -3.12
N GLU A 25 -10.54 7.25 -3.70
CA GLU A 25 -10.63 7.70 -5.09
C GLU A 25 -9.29 7.45 -5.80
N SER A 26 -9.32 7.12 -7.10
CA SER A 26 -8.12 6.91 -7.93
C SER A 26 -7.16 5.90 -7.28
N ALA A 27 -5.92 6.31 -6.99
CA ALA A 27 -4.93 5.50 -6.30
C ALA A 27 -5.39 5.03 -4.91
N GLY A 28 -6.25 5.81 -4.22
CA GLY A 28 -6.88 5.42 -2.97
C GLY A 28 -7.86 4.26 -3.14
N ALA A 29 -8.68 4.29 -4.20
CA ALA A 29 -9.58 3.18 -4.52
C ALA A 29 -8.78 1.90 -4.87
N ALA A 30 -7.74 2.02 -5.70
CA ALA A 30 -6.85 0.89 -6.01
C ALA A 30 -6.14 0.35 -4.75
N SER A 31 -5.75 1.22 -3.82
CA SER A 31 -5.18 0.85 -2.54
C SER A 31 -6.16 0.04 -1.68
N ILE A 32 -7.44 0.42 -1.64
CA ILE A 32 -8.47 -0.34 -0.91
C ILE A 32 -8.67 -1.72 -1.53
N VAL A 33 -8.65 -1.84 -2.86
CA VAL A 33 -8.73 -3.16 -3.50
C VAL A 33 -7.53 -4.03 -3.11
N ALA A 34 -6.32 -3.46 -3.00
CA ALA A 34 -5.16 -4.20 -2.46
C ALA A 34 -5.38 -4.65 -1.00
N GLN A 35 -6.01 -3.81 -0.17
CA GLN A 35 -6.36 -4.18 1.21
C GLN A 35 -7.43 -5.26 1.30
N MET A 36 -8.34 -5.37 0.31
CA MET A 36 -9.35 -6.43 0.29
C MET A 36 -8.75 -7.83 0.07
N ILE A 37 -7.62 -7.92 -0.65
CA ILE A 37 -6.97 -9.19 -0.99
C ILE A 37 -5.77 -9.52 -0.10
N ALA A 38 -5.22 -8.53 0.61
CA ALA A 38 -4.08 -8.74 1.49
C ALA A 38 -4.48 -9.62 2.70
N PRO A 39 -3.79 -10.74 2.97
CA PRO A 39 -4.12 -11.62 4.09
C PRO A 39 -4.12 -10.90 5.45
N ASP A 40 -3.15 -10.02 5.68
CA ASP A 40 -3.01 -9.27 6.94
C ASP A 40 -4.10 -8.22 7.17
N SER A 41 -4.92 -7.95 6.14
CA SER A 41 -6.00 -6.97 6.19
C SER A 41 -7.38 -7.62 6.37
N GLN A 42 -7.45 -8.95 6.40
CA GLN A 42 -8.70 -9.67 6.62
C GLN A 42 -9.32 -9.31 7.97
N GLY A 43 -10.63 -9.01 7.95
CA GLY A 43 -11.39 -8.65 9.15
C GLY A 43 -11.07 -7.27 9.73
N LEU A 44 -10.26 -6.44 9.06
CA LEU A 44 -9.93 -5.10 9.56
C LEU A 44 -10.99 -4.03 9.26
N PHE A 45 -11.83 -4.25 8.26
CA PHE A 45 -12.91 -3.35 7.84
C PHE A 45 -14.09 -4.17 7.31
N LYS A 46 -15.26 -3.56 7.26
CA LYS A 46 -16.51 -4.22 6.88
C LYS A 46 -16.99 -3.84 5.48
N ASN A 47 -16.90 -2.55 5.15
CA ASN A 47 -17.42 -2.01 3.89
C ASN A 47 -16.35 -1.22 3.15
N VAL A 48 -16.55 -1.03 1.84
CA VAL A 48 -15.68 -0.23 0.99
C VAL A 48 -16.48 0.64 0.03
N ILE A 49 -15.96 1.83 -0.29
CA ILE A 49 -16.42 2.70 -1.36
C ILE A 49 -15.23 3.00 -2.27
N LEU A 50 -15.37 2.65 -3.54
CA LEU A 50 -14.31 2.72 -4.55
C LEU A 50 -14.73 3.69 -5.65
N GLN A 51 -13.98 4.77 -5.84
CA GLN A 51 -14.23 5.75 -6.89
C GLN A 51 -13.08 5.79 -7.88
N SER A 52 -13.36 5.53 -9.16
CA SER A 52 -12.43 5.76 -10.28
C SER A 52 -11.06 5.06 -10.16
N GLY A 53 -10.96 3.92 -9.47
CA GLY A 53 -9.70 3.16 -9.39
C GLY A 53 -9.88 1.72 -8.91
N THR A 54 -9.10 0.82 -9.52
CA THR A 54 -9.03 -0.62 -9.22
C THR A 54 -7.60 -1.13 -9.45
N LEU A 55 -7.31 -2.36 -9.04
CA LEU A 55 -6.03 -3.01 -9.35
C LEU A 55 -5.85 -3.36 -10.83
N THR A 56 -6.92 -3.41 -11.63
CA THR A 56 -6.82 -3.73 -13.06
C THR A 56 -6.43 -2.53 -13.92
N ASN A 57 -6.44 -1.31 -13.35
CA ASN A 57 -5.90 -0.15 -14.02
C ASN A 57 -4.38 -0.31 -14.25
N LYS A 58 -3.91 -0.02 -15.48
CA LYS A 58 -2.50 -0.20 -15.87
C LYS A 58 -1.50 0.59 -15.00
N TRP A 59 -1.95 1.67 -14.36
CA TRP A 59 -1.12 2.51 -13.50
C TRP A 59 -1.06 2.03 -12.03
N ALA A 60 -1.93 1.09 -11.63
CA ALA A 60 -2.08 0.70 -10.23
C ALA A 60 -1.07 -0.34 -9.75
N MET A 61 -0.54 -1.19 -10.65
CA MET A 61 0.44 -2.22 -10.31
C MET A 61 1.57 -2.31 -11.34
N ASN A 62 2.76 -2.67 -10.87
CA ASN A 62 3.87 -3.09 -11.72
C ASN A 62 4.16 -4.57 -11.45
N SER A 63 4.68 -5.29 -12.46
CA SER A 63 5.28 -6.59 -12.21
C SER A 63 6.52 -6.44 -11.31
N PRO A 64 6.92 -7.48 -10.56
CA PRO A 64 8.15 -7.42 -9.75
C PRO A 64 9.38 -7.01 -10.56
N ALA A 65 9.52 -7.51 -11.79
CA ALA A 65 10.61 -7.14 -12.69
C ALA A 65 10.59 -5.65 -13.04
N ARG A 66 9.44 -5.09 -13.40
CA ARG A 66 9.32 -3.66 -13.74
C ARG A 66 9.50 -2.76 -12.52
N ALA A 67 9.06 -3.20 -11.35
CA ALA A 67 9.31 -2.48 -10.09
C ALA A 67 10.81 -2.41 -9.79
N LEU A 68 11.54 -3.53 -9.91
CA LEU A 68 12.99 -3.57 -9.73
C LEU A 68 13.73 -2.67 -10.71
N GLU A 69 13.37 -2.73 -12.00
CA GLU A 69 13.95 -1.88 -13.04
C GLU A 69 13.79 -0.40 -12.70
N LYS A 70 12.57 0.04 -12.32
CA LYS A 70 12.31 1.43 -11.90
C LYS A 70 13.13 1.84 -10.67
N SER A 71 13.26 0.95 -9.70
CA SER A 71 14.08 1.20 -8.50
C SER A 71 15.57 1.37 -8.85
N GLN A 72 16.11 0.52 -9.74
CA GLN A 72 17.49 0.64 -10.22
C GLN A 72 17.70 1.94 -10.99
N ASP A 73 16.75 2.31 -11.85
CA ASP A 73 16.82 3.55 -12.62
C ASP A 73 16.81 4.78 -11.70
N LEU A 74 16.00 4.75 -10.63
CA LEU A 74 16.03 5.78 -9.59
C LEU A 74 17.39 5.85 -8.89
N VAL A 75 17.97 4.72 -8.49
CA VAL A 75 19.29 4.68 -7.83
C VAL A 75 20.37 5.34 -8.69
N LYS A 76 20.41 5.04 -9.99
CA LYS A 76 21.33 5.66 -10.95
C LYS A 76 21.12 7.17 -11.04
N ARG A 77 19.87 7.61 -11.19
CA ARG A 77 19.52 9.04 -11.31
C ARG A 77 19.81 9.82 -10.03
N SER A 78 19.70 9.17 -8.88
CA SER A 78 20.03 9.73 -7.57
C SER A 78 21.53 9.70 -7.26
N LYS A 79 22.38 9.10 -8.11
CA LYS A 79 23.82 8.89 -7.86
C LYS A 79 24.09 8.14 -6.55
N CYS A 80 23.18 7.25 -6.17
CA CYS A 80 23.31 6.38 -5.00
C CYS A 80 23.81 4.99 -5.40
N GLU A 81 24.54 4.91 -6.52
CA GLU A 81 25.17 3.66 -6.93
C GLU A 81 26.04 3.18 -5.78
N LYS A 82 25.87 1.91 -5.40
CA LYS A 82 26.74 1.31 -4.39
C LYS A 82 28.13 1.27 -4.99
N ASP A 83 29.01 2.17 -4.55
CA ASP A 83 30.42 1.89 -4.59
C ASP A 83 30.59 0.52 -3.91
N VAL A 84 31.20 -0.43 -4.62
CA VAL A 84 31.66 -1.66 -3.98
C VAL A 84 32.72 -1.21 -3.00
N VAL A 85 32.33 -0.94 -1.75
CA VAL A 85 33.27 -0.67 -0.68
C VAL A 85 34.04 -1.97 -0.50
N SER A 86 35.21 -2.07 -1.12
CA SER A 86 36.14 -3.15 -0.88
C SER A 86 36.62 -2.99 0.57
N PHE A 87 36.01 -3.73 1.48
CA PHE A 87 36.62 -3.98 2.77
C PHE A 87 37.88 -4.79 2.51
N SER A 88 39.01 -4.09 2.47
CA SER A 88 40.32 -4.72 2.62
C SER A 88 40.42 -5.08 4.09
N LEU A 89 40.34 -6.38 4.39
CA LEU A 89 40.74 -6.95 5.67
C LEU A 89 42.25 -6.79 5.86
#